data_AF-A0A9E1ZZF8-F1
#
_entry.id   AF-A0A9E1ZZF8-F1
#
_cell.length_a   1.000
_cell.length_b   1.000
_cell.length_c   1.000
_cell.angle_alpha   90.00
_cell.angle_beta   90.00
_cell.angle_gamma   90.00
#
_symmetry.space_group_name_H-M   'P 1'
#
loop_
_entity.id
_entity.type
_entity.pdbx_description
1 polymer ?
#
loop_
_entity_poly.entity_id
_entity_poly.type
_entity_poly.pdbx_seq_one_letter_code
_entity_poly.pdbx_strand_id
1 'polypeptide(L)'
;MEIDAWIGFTLAASVMQAVRTAGQKHLTLHMDAVGATLVRYLFGLPFVLIYVTSLLNYFDVSFPTLNTEFWLSSIAAGLFQIAGTVCLVYLFSLRNFAVGTTYSKSEVFLTALVALVVFGEVIPAMGWVAITISVVGVLIINAARTKAAGMSSFESYWNKAAAVGLSTGFCMAFSSLFIRKSGLS
;
A
#
# COMPACT_ATOMS: atom_id res chain seq x y z
N MET A 1 7.76 -23.12 20.05
CA MET A 1 7.85 -22.25 18.87
C MET A 1 7.10 -21.00 19.25
N GLU A 2 7.80 -20.00 19.81
CA GLU A 2 7.17 -18.73 20.13
C GLU A 2 6.80 -18.06 18.80
N ILE A 3 5.53 -17.73 18.62
CA ILE A 3 5.11 -16.94 17.48
C ILE A 3 5.66 -15.54 17.74
N ASP A 4 6.67 -15.14 16.99
CA ASP A 4 7.24 -13.80 17.10
C ASP A 4 6.11 -12.77 16.96
N ALA A 5 6.06 -11.81 17.88
CA ALA A 5 4.97 -10.83 17.97
C ALA A 5 4.71 -10.09 16.64
N TRP A 6 5.74 -9.91 15.81
CA TRP A 6 5.63 -9.26 14.49
C TRP A 6 4.66 -9.99 13.54
N ILE A 7 4.51 -11.32 13.65
CA ILE A 7 3.58 -12.11 12.82
C ILE A 7 2.14 -11.71 13.14
N GLY A 8 1.80 -11.64 14.44
CA GLY A 8 0.49 -11.22 14.91
C GLY A 8 0.15 -9.80 14.48
N PHE A 9 1.10 -8.87 14.64
CA PHE A 9 0.93 -7.49 14.18
C PHE A 9 0.74 -7.38 12.66
N THR A 10 1.46 -8.20 11.88
CA THR A 10 1.33 -8.20 10.41
C THR A 10 -0.03 -8.71 9.96
N LEU A 11 -0.54 -9.78 10.58
CA LEU A 11 -1.88 -10.29 10.30
C LEU A 11 -2.95 -9.25 10.66
N ALA A 12 -2.88 -8.66 11.85
CA ALA A 12 -3.79 -7.60 12.26
C ALA A 12 -3.75 -6.40 11.31
N ALA A 13 -2.55 -5.95 10.93
CA ALA A 13 -2.35 -4.86 9.97
C ALA A 13 -2.98 -5.19 8.60
N SER A 14 -2.83 -6.42 8.10
CA SER A 14 -3.41 -6.85 6.82
C SER A 14 -4.95 -6.85 6.85
N VAL A 15 -5.56 -7.26 7.96
CA VAL A 15 -7.02 -7.24 8.15
C VAL A 15 -7.51 -5.79 8.20
N MET A 16 -6.86 -4.94 9.00
CA MET A 16 -7.20 -3.52 9.07
C MET A 16 -7.01 -2.82 7.73
N GLN A 17 -6.00 -3.21 6.94
CA GLN A 17 -5.80 -2.73 5.58
C GLN A 17 -6.99 -3.10 4.68
N ALA A 18 -7.49 -4.34 4.76
CA ALA A 18 -8.66 -4.77 3.99
C ALA A 18 -9.95 -4.03 4.39
N VAL A 19 -10.20 -3.89 5.69
CA VAL A 19 -11.34 -3.12 6.24
C VAL A 19 -11.28 -1.68 5.77
N ARG A 20 -10.11 -1.04 5.85
CA ARG A 20 -9.88 0.32 5.37
C ARG A 20 -10.18 0.45 3.88
N THR A 21 -9.67 -0.47 3.04
CA THR A 21 -9.91 -0.43 1.59
C THR A 21 -11.40 -0.57 1.27
N ALA A 22 -12.13 -1.42 2.01
CA ALA A 22 -13.57 -1.54 1.87
C ALA A 22 -14.30 -0.24 2.27
N GLY A 23 -13.92 0.37 3.40
CA GLY A 23 -14.46 1.65 3.86
C GLY A 23 -14.20 2.79 2.87
N GLN A 24 -12.98 2.90 2.32
CA GLN A 24 -12.65 3.90 1.29
C GLN A 24 -13.49 3.73 0.03
N LYS A 25 -13.70 2.48 -0.43
CA LYS A 25 -14.58 2.19 -1.55
C LYS A 25 -16.02 2.62 -1.27
N HIS A 26 -16.54 2.39 -0.06
CA HIS A 26 -17.88 2.87 0.30
C HIS A 26 -17.95 4.40 0.33
N LEU A 27 -16.90 5.07 0.81
CA LEU A 27 -16.84 6.53 0.90
C LEU A 27 -16.83 7.20 -0.48
N THR A 28 -16.25 6.56 -1.51
CA THR A 28 -16.30 7.07 -2.90
C THR A 28 -17.71 7.18 -3.49
N LEU A 29 -18.73 6.63 -2.85
CA LEU A 29 -20.13 6.85 -3.26
C LEU A 29 -20.63 8.27 -2.92
N HIS A 30 -19.99 8.95 -1.96
CA HIS A 30 -20.45 10.23 -1.42
C HIS A 30 -19.44 11.37 -1.57
N MET A 31 -18.18 11.07 -1.92
CA MET A 31 -17.12 12.07 -2.11
C MET A 31 -16.11 11.61 -3.16
N ASP A 32 -15.35 12.57 -3.70
CA ASP A 32 -14.32 12.28 -4.70
C ASP A 32 -13.10 11.53 -4.09
N ALA A 33 -12.21 11.06 -4.96
CA ALA A 33 -11.05 10.26 -4.53
C ALA A 33 -10.07 11.05 -3.65
N VAL A 34 -9.95 12.36 -3.89
CA VAL A 34 -9.05 13.24 -3.12
C VAL A 34 -9.63 13.47 -1.72
N GLY A 35 -10.92 13.80 -1.62
CA GLY A 35 -11.64 13.98 -0.37
C GLY A 35 -11.63 12.72 0.50
N ALA A 36 -11.90 11.55 -0.09
CA ALA A 36 -11.83 10.28 0.62
C ALA A 36 -10.41 9.98 1.15
N THR A 37 -9.38 10.41 0.42
CA THR A 37 -7.97 10.28 0.85
C THR A 37 -7.62 11.29 1.95
N LEU A 38 -8.09 12.53 1.84
CA LEU A 38 -7.84 13.58 2.82
C LEU A 38 -8.44 13.23 4.19
N VAL A 39 -9.70 12.79 4.22
CA VAL A 39 -10.39 12.38 5.46
C VAL A 39 -9.57 11.35 6.22
N ARG A 40 -9.00 10.36 5.52
CA ARG A 40 -8.14 9.34 6.13
C ARG A 40 -6.96 9.92 6.90
N TYR A 41 -6.25 10.89 6.32
CA TYR A 41 -5.07 11.48 6.95
C TYR A 41 -5.44 12.47 8.04
N LEU A 42 -6.48 13.28 7.82
CA LEU A 42 -6.93 14.28 8.77
C LEU A 42 -7.44 13.63 10.06
N PHE A 43 -8.26 12.58 9.94
CA PHE A 43 -8.75 11.84 11.10
C PHE A 43 -7.68 10.91 11.70
N GLY A 44 -6.67 10.48 10.93
CA GLY A 44 -5.55 9.68 11.44
C GLY A 44 -4.55 10.49 12.27
N LEU A 45 -4.34 11.77 11.93
CA LEU A 45 -3.39 12.67 12.58
C LEU A 45 -3.50 12.71 14.11
N PRO A 46 -4.69 12.91 14.74
CA PRO A 46 -4.78 12.94 16.21
C PRO A 46 -4.34 11.63 16.85
N PHE A 47 -4.63 10.47 16.25
CA PHE A 47 -4.19 9.18 16.78
C PHE A 47 -2.67 9.02 16.70
N VAL A 48 -2.04 9.49 15.63
CA VAL A 48 -0.57 9.46 15.50
C VAL A 48 0.07 10.35 16.57
N LEU A 49 -0.46 11.56 16.80
CA LEU A 49 0.04 12.46 17.83
C LEU A 49 -0.09 11.84 19.23
N ILE A 50 -1.25 11.26 19.54
CA ILE A 50 -1.48 10.53 20.80
C ILE A 50 -0.50 9.38 20.95
N TYR A 51 -0.29 8.60 19.88
CA TYR A 51 0.62 7.44 19.93
C TYR A 51 2.08 7.85 20.17
N VAL A 52 2.60 8.82 19.41
CA VAL A 52 3.99 9.31 19.56
C VAL A 52 4.21 9.92 20.93
N THR A 53 3.30 10.78 21.39
CA THR A 53 3.40 11.37 22.73
C THR A 53 3.34 10.30 23.82
N SER A 54 2.45 9.31 23.70
CA SER A 54 2.36 8.20 24.65
C SER A 54 3.65 7.37 24.69
N LEU A 55 4.27 7.11 23.53
CA LEU A 55 5.54 6.38 23.46
C LEU A 55 6.68 7.13 24.14
N LEU A 56 6.83 8.43 23.86
CA LEU A 56 7.90 9.25 24.45
C LEU A 56 7.77 9.32 25.97
N ASN A 57 6.54 9.46 26.48
CA ASN A 57 6.29 9.48 27.93
C ASN A 57 6.45 8.10 28.59
N TYR A 58 6.00 7.02 27.93
CA TYR A 58 6.03 5.69 28.52
C TYR A 58 7.44 5.09 28.58
N PHE A 59 8.25 5.34 27.56
CA PHE A 59 9.63 4.85 27.48
C PHE A 59 10.67 5.85 28.02
N ASP A 60 10.24 7.03 28.46
CA ASP A 60 11.10 8.13 28.94
C ASP A 60 12.22 8.48 27.92
N VAL A 61 11.86 8.49 26.63
CA VAL A 61 12.78 8.77 25.52
C VAL A 61 12.56 10.20 25.03
N SER A 62 13.66 10.92 24.80
CA SER A 62 13.62 12.26 24.22
C SER A 62 13.16 12.24 22.76
N PHE A 63 12.57 13.35 22.32
CA PHE A 63 12.14 13.47 20.92
C PHE A 63 13.36 13.32 19.98
N PRO A 64 13.29 12.42 18.97
CA PRO A 64 14.44 12.14 18.12
C PRO A 64 14.86 13.39 17.32
N THR A 65 16.16 13.55 17.10
CA THR A 65 16.70 14.64 16.28
C THR A 65 16.36 14.40 14.82
N LEU A 66 15.47 15.23 14.26
CA LEU A 66 15.06 15.12 12.87
C LEU A 66 16.08 15.82 11.97
N ASN A 67 16.88 15.04 11.23
CA ASN A 67 17.84 15.59 10.27
C ASN A 67 17.18 15.96 8.93
N THR A 68 17.93 16.59 8.02
CA THR A 68 17.42 17.00 6.70
C THR A 68 17.02 15.79 5.84
N GLU A 69 17.72 14.67 5.96
CA GLU A 69 17.42 13.45 5.22
C GLU A 69 16.08 12.83 5.63
N PHE A 70 15.77 12.85 6.93
CA PHE A 70 14.51 12.42 7.51
C PHE A 70 13.36 13.23 6.90
N TRP A 71 13.47 14.56 6.88
CA TRP A 71 12.43 15.43 6.34
C TRP A 71 12.23 15.21 4.84
N LEU A 72 13.31 15.17 4.06
CA LEU A 72 13.23 14.99 2.62
C LEU A 72 12.60 13.63 2.26
N SER A 73 13.02 12.57 2.95
CA SER A 73 12.49 11.23 2.76
C SER A 73 11.04 11.13 3.23
N SER A 74 10.68 11.72 4.37
CA SER A 74 9.30 11.71 4.89
C SER A 74 8.32 12.47 3.98
N ILE A 75 8.73 13.61 3.43
CA ILE A 75 7.91 14.38 2.48
C ILE A 75 7.72 13.59 1.18
N ALA A 76 8.80 13.00 0.65
CA ALA A 76 8.72 12.15 -0.54
C ALA A 76 7.79 10.96 -0.30
N ALA A 77 7.96 10.27 0.83
CA ALA A 77 7.08 9.17 1.25
C ALA A 77 5.61 9.59 1.27
N GLY A 78 5.30 10.74 1.90
CA GLY A 78 3.95 11.27 1.99
C GLY A 78 3.33 11.58 0.62
N LEU A 79 4.09 12.24 -0.26
CA LEU A 79 3.64 12.56 -1.63
C LEU A 79 3.32 11.31 -2.44
N PHE A 80 4.24 10.33 -2.45
CA PHE A 80 4.01 9.06 -3.13
C PHE A 80 2.84 8.29 -2.52
N GLN A 81 2.68 8.30 -1.20
CA GLN A 81 1.57 7.63 -0.53
C GLN A 81 0.22 8.26 -0.90
N ILE A 82 0.13 9.59 -0.91
CA ILE A 82 -1.10 10.31 -1.29
C ILE A 82 -1.43 10.03 -2.76
N ALA A 83 -0.44 10.18 -3.66
CA ALA A 83 -0.62 9.91 -5.09
C ALA A 83 -1.09 8.47 -5.34
N GLY A 84 -0.43 7.49 -4.71
CA GLY A 84 -0.82 6.08 -4.80
C GLY A 84 -2.22 5.82 -4.26
N THR A 85 -2.60 6.45 -3.15
CA THR A 85 -3.94 6.27 -2.57
C THR A 85 -5.02 6.88 -3.45
N VAL A 86 -4.82 8.09 -3.97
CA VAL A 86 -5.77 8.72 -4.91
C VAL A 86 -5.93 7.87 -6.17
N CYS A 87 -4.83 7.33 -6.70
CA CYS A 87 -4.83 6.45 -7.86
C CYS A 87 -5.62 5.15 -7.59
N LEU A 88 -5.39 4.52 -6.43
CA LEU A 88 -6.13 3.33 -5.98
C LEU A 88 -7.63 3.61 -5.83
N VAL A 89 -7.96 4.76 -5.25
CA VAL A 89 -9.35 5.14 -4.98
C VAL A 89 -10.06 5.49 -6.30
N TYR A 90 -9.38 6.20 -7.21
CA TYR A 90 -9.88 6.47 -8.56
C TYR A 90 -10.13 5.18 -9.34
N LEU A 91 -9.29 4.17 -9.16
CA LEU A 91 -9.44 2.86 -9.79
C LEU A 91 -10.83 2.24 -9.49
N PHE A 92 -11.39 2.44 -8.28
CA PHE A 92 -12.74 1.97 -7.91
C PHE A 92 -13.84 2.53 -8.82
N SER A 93 -13.65 3.71 -9.40
CA SER A 93 -14.62 4.35 -10.28
C SER A 93 -14.62 3.81 -11.71
N LEU A 94 -13.61 3.00 -12.09
CA LEU A 94 -13.45 2.51 -13.45
C LEU A 94 -14.26 1.21 -13.67
N ARG A 95 -14.92 1.09 -14.84
CA ARG A 95 -15.65 -0.13 -15.26
C ARG A 95 -14.80 -1.40 -15.22
N ASN A 96 -13.47 -1.27 -15.41
CA ASN A 96 -12.52 -2.39 -15.42
C ASN A 96 -11.69 -2.44 -14.12
N PHE A 97 -12.28 -2.08 -12.98
CA PHE A 97 -11.62 -2.06 -11.68
C PHE A 97 -10.91 -3.38 -11.32
N ALA A 98 -11.50 -4.54 -11.62
CA ALA A 98 -10.89 -5.85 -11.32
C ALA A 98 -9.52 -6.05 -12.01
N VAL A 99 -9.41 -5.58 -13.25
CA VAL A 99 -8.15 -5.58 -14.00
C VAL A 99 -7.16 -4.63 -13.31
N GLY A 100 -7.60 -3.41 -13.00
CA GLY A 100 -6.78 -2.42 -12.31
C GLY A 100 -6.27 -2.86 -10.93
N THR A 101 -7.06 -3.60 -10.15
CA THR A 101 -6.61 -4.15 -8.86
C THR A 101 -5.56 -5.23 -8.99
N THR A 102 -5.60 -5.97 -10.09
CA THR A 102 -4.56 -6.95 -10.41
C THR A 102 -3.22 -6.24 -10.59
N TYR A 103 -3.22 -5.16 -11.38
CA TYR A 103 -2.03 -4.35 -11.61
C TYR A 103 -1.55 -3.62 -10.35
N SER A 104 -2.47 -3.13 -9.49
CA SER A 104 -2.05 -2.55 -8.20
C SER A 104 -1.34 -3.55 -7.29
N LYS A 105 -1.66 -4.85 -7.40
CA LYS A 105 -0.98 -5.90 -6.63
C LYS A 105 0.42 -6.25 -7.16
N SER A 106 0.84 -5.69 -8.30
CA SER A 106 2.25 -5.73 -8.71
C SER A 106 3.17 -4.96 -7.74
N GLU A 107 2.61 -4.11 -6.88
CA GLU A 107 3.31 -3.47 -5.76
C GLU A 107 4.16 -4.47 -4.98
N VAL A 108 3.62 -5.64 -4.64
CA VAL A 108 4.34 -6.63 -3.80
C VAL A 108 5.63 -7.08 -4.49
N PHE A 109 5.56 -7.30 -5.80
CA PHE A 109 6.72 -7.68 -6.60
C PHE A 109 7.70 -6.51 -6.77
N LEU A 110 7.19 -5.30 -7.05
CA LEU A 110 8.01 -4.10 -7.20
C LEU A 110 8.73 -3.73 -5.91
N THR A 111 8.04 -3.77 -4.77
CA THR A 111 8.61 -3.50 -3.45
C THR A 111 9.69 -4.53 -3.10
N ALA A 112 9.48 -5.81 -3.41
CA ALA A 112 10.50 -6.85 -3.23
C ALA A 112 11.75 -6.60 -4.10
N LEU A 113 11.55 -6.19 -5.36
CA LEU A 113 12.65 -5.87 -6.27
C LEU A 113 13.40 -4.62 -5.85
N VAL A 114 12.68 -3.57 -5.43
CA VAL A 114 13.28 -2.35 -4.87
C VAL A 114 14.03 -2.66 -3.58
N ALA A 115 13.51 -3.54 -2.72
CA ALA A 115 14.19 -3.94 -1.50
C ALA A 115 15.53 -4.65 -1.79
N LEU A 116 15.53 -5.57 -2.74
CA LEU A 116 16.73 -6.26 -3.21
C LEU A 116 17.75 -5.28 -3.81
N VAL A 117 17.32 -4.38 -4.69
CA VAL A 117 18.23 -3.48 -5.45
C VAL A 117 18.77 -2.35 -4.57
N VAL A 118 17.93 -1.73 -3.74
CA VAL A 118 18.29 -0.52 -3.00
C VAL A 118 18.88 -0.83 -1.63
N PHE A 119 18.40 -1.87 -0.94
CA PHE A 119 18.90 -2.25 0.39
C PHE A 119 19.80 -3.49 0.38
N GLY A 120 19.95 -4.15 -0.76
CA GLY A 120 20.76 -5.38 -0.87
C GLY A 120 20.16 -6.57 -0.13
N GLU A 121 18.87 -6.54 0.19
CA GLU A 121 18.24 -7.60 0.98
C GLU A 121 18.03 -8.86 0.16
N VAL A 122 18.71 -9.94 0.56
CA VAL A 122 18.58 -11.25 -0.08
C VAL A 122 17.29 -11.91 0.40
N ILE A 123 16.28 -11.93 -0.48
CA ILE A 123 15.04 -12.66 -0.22
C ILE A 123 15.33 -14.17 -0.32
N PRO A 124 15.07 -14.96 0.74
CA PRO A 124 15.30 -16.40 0.70
C PRO A 124 14.38 -17.06 -0.33
N ALA A 125 14.77 -18.22 -0.85
CA ALA A 125 14.00 -18.94 -1.87
C ALA A 125 12.53 -19.18 -1.47
N MET A 126 12.28 -19.45 -0.19
CA MET A 126 10.93 -19.61 0.36
C MET A 126 10.09 -18.32 0.29
N GLY A 127 10.73 -17.16 0.43
CA GLY A 127 10.09 -15.85 0.25
C GLY A 127 9.64 -15.62 -1.18
N TRP A 128 10.44 -16.02 -2.16
CA TRP A 128 10.05 -15.98 -3.58
C TRP A 128 8.85 -16.88 -3.87
N VAL A 129 8.82 -18.09 -3.32
CA VAL A 129 7.66 -19.00 -3.45
C VAL A 129 6.40 -18.35 -2.88
N ALA A 130 6.48 -17.74 -1.70
CA ALA A 130 5.34 -17.05 -1.09
C ALA A 130 4.84 -15.87 -1.94
N ILE A 131 5.75 -15.06 -2.51
CA ILE A 131 5.41 -13.97 -3.43
C ILE A 131 4.70 -14.53 -4.67
N THR A 132 5.22 -15.58 -5.29
CA THR A 132 4.60 -16.20 -6.48
C THR A 132 3.20 -16.73 -6.18
N ILE A 133 3.01 -17.46 -5.07
CA ILE A 133 1.69 -17.96 -4.66
C ILE A 133 0.71 -16.79 -4.46
N SER A 134 1.15 -15.72 -3.79
CA SER A 134 0.33 -14.52 -3.58
C SER A 134 -0.11 -13.86 -4.89
N VAL A 135 0.84 -13.68 -5.83
CA VAL A 135 0.56 -13.11 -7.15
C VAL A 135 -0.40 -13.99 -7.94
N VAL A 136 -0.19 -15.30 -7.97
CA VAL A 136 -1.08 -16.26 -8.66
C VAL A 136 -2.48 -16.27 -8.03
N GLY A 137 -2.59 -16.28 -6.70
CA GLY A 137 -3.88 -16.25 -6.02
C GLY A 137 -4.69 -15.00 -6.36
N VAL A 138 -4.04 -13.84 -6.41
CA VAL A 138 -4.67 -12.59 -6.85
C VAL A 138 -5.13 -12.67 -8.30
N LEU A 139 -4.30 -13.23 -9.21
CA LEU A 139 -4.66 -13.40 -10.61
C LEU A 139 -5.89 -14.30 -10.78
N ILE A 140 -5.98 -15.41 -10.03
CA ILE A 140 -7.13 -16.31 -10.05
C ILE A 140 -8.40 -15.60 -9.57
N ILE A 141 -8.34 -14.89 -8.43
CA ILE A 141 -9.49 -14.15 -7.88
C ILE A 141 -9.99 -13.10 -8.88
N ASN A 142 -9.07 -12.40 -9.56
CA ASN A 142 -9.45 -11.38 -10.54
C ASN A 142 -10.01 -12.00 -11.82
N ALA A 143 -9.42 -13.09 -12.34
CA ALA A 143 -9.94 -13.80 -13.50
C ALA A 143 -11.37 -14.32 -13.24
N ALA A 144 -11.63 -14.86 -12.05
CA ALA A 144 -12.96 -15.30 -11.64
C ALA A 144 -13.99 -14.15 -11.61
N ARG A 145 -13.61 -12.97 -11.09
CA ARG A 145 -14.48 -11.78 -11.09
C ARG A 145 -14.73 -11.22 -12.48
N THR A 146 -13.72 -11.16 -13.34
CA THR A 146 -13.86 -10.68 -14.73
C THR A 146 -14.82 -11.57 -15.53
N LYS A 147 -14.72 -12.90 -15.35
CA LYS A 147 -15.63 -13.87 -15.96
C LYS A 147 -17.06 -13.73 -15.45
N ALA A 148 -17.25 -13.53 -14.14
CA ALA A 148 -18.57 -13.30 -13.54
C ALA A 148 -19.22 -11.97 -13.98
N ALA A 149 -18.42 -10.96 -14.34
CA ALA A 149 -18.90 -9.68 -14.85
C ALA A 149 -19.24 -9.68 -16.36
N GLY A 150 -19.11 -10.82 -17.06
CA GLY A 150 -19.45 -10.94 -18.48
C GLY A 150 -18.55 -10.11 -19.42
N MET A 151 -17.36 -9.72 -18.97
CA MET A 151 -16.44 -8.90 -19.75
C MET A 151 -15.58 -9.76 -20.69
N SER A 152 -15.60 -9.44 -21.99
CA SER A 152 -14.81 -10.14 -23.01
C SER A 152 -13.31 -9.94 -22.80
N SER A 153 -12.56 -11.04 -22.95
CA SER A 153 -11.31 -11.27 -22.24
C SER A 153 -10.02 -10.71 -22.85
N PHE A 154 -9.99 -9.90 -23.92
CA PHE A 154 -8.69 -9.70 -24.60
C PHE A 154 -8.33 -8.34 -25.23
N GLU A 155 -9.23 -7.37 -25.38
CA GLU A 155 -8.86 -6.04 -25.95
C GLU A 155 -8.42 -5.00 -24.90
N SER A 156 -8.45 -5.36 -23.61
CA SER A 156 -8.33 -4.40 -22.49
C SER A 156 -7.12 -4.63 -21.58
N TYR A 157 -6.06 -5.26 -22.08
CA TYR A 157 -4.78 -5.37 -21.35
C TYR A 157 -4.08 -4.01 -21.21
N TRP A 158 -4.36 -3.06 -22.11
CA TRP A 158 -3.89 -1.67 -22.05
C TRP A 158 -5.05 -0.68 -21.92
N ASN A 159 -5.84 -0.81 -20.86
CA ASN A 159 -6.87 0.16 -20.54
C ASN A 159 -6.38 1.14 -19.47
N LYS A 160 -7.03 2.31 -19.36
CA LYS A 160 -6.76 3.32 -18.32
C LYS A 160 -6.66 2.70 -16.92
N ALA A 161 -7.44 1.65 -16.63
CA ALA A 161 -7.38 0.90 -15.37
C ALA A 161 -6.04 0.19 -15.12
N ALA A 162 -5.38 -0.36 -16.15
CA ALA A 162 -4.07 -0.99 -16.03
C ALA A 162 -2.97 0.03 -15.74
N ALA A 163 -2.98 1.17 -16.46
CA ALA A 163 -2.04 2.26 -16.23
C ALA A 163 -2.19 2.83 -14.80
N VAL A 164 -3.42 3.11 -14.37
CA VAL A 164 -3.73 3.59 -13.00
C VAL A 164 -3.33 2.54 -11.96
N GLY A 165 -3.56 1.25 -12.22
CA GLY A 165 -3.13 0.17 -11.33
C GLY A 165 -1.61 0.10 -11.16
N LEU A 166 -0.86 0.18 -12.26
CA LEU A 166 0.60 0.20 -12.24
C LEU A 166 1.14 1.45 -11.54
N SER A 167 0.58 2.63 -11.82
CA SER A 167 0.95 3.88 -11.13
C SER A 167 0.71 3.79 -9.63
N THR A 168 -0.41 3.20 -9.21
CA THR A 168 -0.70 2.94 -7.80
C THR A 168 0.40 2.09 -7.16
N GLY A 169 0.72 0.94 -7.76
CA GLY A 169 1.73 0.03 -7.21
C GLY A 169 3.13 0.64 -7.17
N PHE A 170 3.49 1.41 -8.21
CA PHE A 170 4.75 2.16 -8.25
C PHE A 170 4.83 3.20 -7.13
N CYS A 171 3.80 4.01 -6.96
CA CYS A 171 3.74 5.01 -5.90
C CYS A 171 3.84 4.38 -4.50
N MET A 172 3.14 3.27 -4.26
CA MET A 172 3.21 2.58 -2.96
C MET A 172 4.60 1.98 -2.69
N ALA A 173 5.23 1.38 -3.71
CA ALA A 173 6.59 0.85 -3.60
C ALA A 173 7.60 1.96 -3.24
N PHE A 174 7.57 3.10 -3.93
CA PHE A 174 8.43 4.24 -3.62
C PHE A 174 8.14 4.85 -2.24
N SER A 175 6.87 4.93 -1.84
CA SER A 175 6.53 5.39 -0.50
C SER A 175 7.16 4.49 0.57
N SER A 176 7.03 3.17 0.42
CA SER A 176 7.64 2.20 1.36
C SER A 176 9.17 2.34 1.45
N LEU A 177 9.82 2.59 0.31
CA LEU A 177 11.26 2.84 0.23
C LEU A 177 11.67 4.09 1.04
N PHE A 178 10.96 5.20 0.82
CA PHE A 178 11.27 6.46 1.51
C PHE A 178 10.94 6.41 3.00
N ILE A 179 9.86 5.73 3.41
CA ILE A 179 9.54 5.49 4.83
C ILE A 179 10.68 4.75 5.52
N ARG A 180 11.18 3.69 4.88
CA ARG A 180 12.29 2.93 5.42
C ARG A 180 13.57 3.76 5.47
N LYS A 181 13.85 4.56 4.44
CA LYS A 181 15.01 5.46 4.44
C LYS A 181 14.93 6.49 5.56
N SER A 182 13.76 7.10 5.81
CA SER A 182 13.57 8.02 6.93
C SER A 182 13.72 7.35 8.30
N GLY A 183 13.41 6.06 8.41
CA GLY A 183 13.62 5.33 9.67
C GLY A 183 15.09 4.99 9.97
N LEU A 184 15.97 5.08 8.96
CA LEU A 184 17.40 4.77 9.08
C LEU A 184 18.31 6.01 9.12
N SER A 185 17.78 7.19 8.80
CA SER A 185 18.49 8.48 8.83
C SER A 185 18.46 9.10 10.21
#